data_AF-A0A4V1UP79-F1
#
_entry.id   AF-A0A4V1UP79-F1
#
_cell.length_a   1.000
_cell.length_b   1.000
_cell.length_c   1.000
_cell.angle_alpha   90.00
_cell.angle_beta   90.00
_cell.angle_gamma   90.00
#
_symmetry.space_group_name_H-M   'P 1'
#
loop_
_entity.id
_entity.type
_entity.pdbx_description
1 polymer ?
#
loop_
_entity_poly.entity_id
_entity_poly.type
_entity_poly.pdbx_seq_one_letter_code
_entity_poly.pdbx_strand_id
1 'polypeptide(L)'
;LDALGAMPEITRALLPSLLSDADADVRLLSCELVRQLDASEAVDLLGPVLEQEMHPNVCGAAVDVLAELGDSLCVEPLRTCAARFASDPYLSFAIADAISRTSTRSASNG
;
A
#
# COMPACT_ATOMS: atom_id res chain seq x y z
N LEU A 1 -17.65 11.53 -1.38
CA LEU A 1 -16.28 11.19 -0.95
C LEU A 1 -15.54 12.36 -0.30
N ASP A 2 -15.89 13.61 -0.63
CA ASP A 2 -15.20 14.80 -0.10
C ASP A 2 -15.37 15.09 1.41
N ALA A 3 -16.36 14.49 2.09
CA ALA A 3 -16.60 14.78 3.51
C ALA A 3 -15.56 14.16 4.48
N LEU A 4 -14.99 13.00 4.13
CA LEU A 4 -14.01 12.32 4.99
C LEU A 4 -12.61 12.93 4.86
N GLY A 5 -12.24 13.45 3.67
CA GLY A 5 -10.96 14.15 3.48
C GLY A 5 -10.80 15.42 4.33
N ALA A 6 -11.92 16.01 4.80
CA ALA A 6 -11.91 17.23 5.61
C ALA A 6 -11.61 17.00 7.10
N MET A 7 -11.52 15.74 7.56
CA MET A 7 -11.29 15.38 8.97
C MET A 7 -10.21 14.29 9.08
N PRO A 8 -8.92 14.65 8.86
CA PRO A 8 -7.83 13.68 8.70
C PRO A 8 -7.69 12.72 9.91
N GLU A 9 -7.91 13.21 11.13
CA GLU A 9 -7.85 12.38 12.34
C GLU A 9 -8.96 11.32 12.41
N ILE A 10 -10.19 11.66 12.01
CA ILE A 10 -11.31 10.72 11.98
C ILE A 10 -11.09 9.68 10.89
N THR A 11 -10.64 10.14 9.72
CA THR A 11 -10.31 9.26 8.60
C THR A 11 -9.22 8.28 8.98
N ARG A 12 -8.16 8.74 9.65
CA ARG A 12 -7.07 7.88 10.15
C ARG A 12 -7.56 6.79 11.09
N ALA A 13 -8.45 7.11 12.02
CA ALA A 13 -9.03 6.14 12.94
C ALA A 13 -9.94 5.09 12.26
N LEU A 14 -10.54 5.43 11.12
CA LEU A 14 -11.42 4.54 10.36
C LEU A 14 -10.67 3.61 9.39
N LEU A 15 -9.44 3.97 8.99
CA LEU A 15 -8.66 3.24 7.98
C LEU A 15 -8.58 1.72 8.23
N PRO A 16 -8.29 1.20 9.44
CA PRO A 16 -8.24 -0.24 9.66
C PRO A 16 -9.54 -0.97 9.29
N SER A 17 -10.69 -0.34 9.60
CA SER A 17 -12.01 -0.91 9.28
C SER A 17 -12.29 -0.82 7.78
N LEU A 18 -11.97 0.31 7.15
CA LEU A 18 -12.23 0.52 5.72
C LEU A 18 -11.32 -0.34 4.83
N LEU A 19 -10.08 -0.61 5.24
CA LEU A 19 -9.16 -1.54 4.58
C LEU A 19 -9.62 -3.00 4.68
N SER A 20 -10.60 -3.31 5.55
CA SER A 20 -11.20 -4.63 5.71
C SER A 20 -12.65 -4.69 5.23
N ASP A 21 -13.13 -3.64 4.54
CA ASP A 21 -14.52 -3.58 4.06
C ASP A 21 -14.81 -4.71 3.07
N ALA A 22 -16.06 -5.17 3.02
CA ALA A 22 -16.48 -6.22 2.09
C ALA A 22 -16.36 -5.76 0.62
N ASP A 23 -16.55 -4.46 0.36
CA ASP A 23 -16.47 -3.86 -0.97
C ASP A 23 -15.01 -3.56 -1.35
N ALA A 24 -14.57 -4.12 -2.49
CA ALA A 24 -13.22 -3.92 -2.98
C ALA A 24 -12.95 -2.45 -3.39
N ASP A 25 -13.97 -1.71 -3.83
CA ASP A 25 -13.81 -0.30 -4.20
C ASP A 25 -13.56 0.56 -2.96
N VAL A 26 -14.20 0.21 -1.83
CA VAL A 26 -13.95 0.87 -0.53
C VAL A 26 -12.53 0.59 -0.05
N ARG A 27 -12.06 -0.66 -0.14
CA ARG A 27 -10.68 -1.02 0.23
C ARG A 27 -9.65 -0.34 -0.66
N LEU A 28 -9.88 -0.28 -1.97
CA LEU A 28 -9.02 0.41 -2.94
C LEU A 28 -8.88 1.89 -2.59
N LEU A 29 -10.00 2.58 -2.41
CA LEU A 29 -10.00 3.98 -2.02
C LEU A 29 -9.29 4.19 -0.67
N SER A 30 -9.45 3.25 0.27
CA SER A 30 -8.80 3.34 1.58
C SER A 30 -7.28 3.24 1.46
N CYS A 31 -6.75 2.46 0.52
CA CYS A 31 -5.32 2.47 0.21
C CYS A 31 -4.86 3.87 -0.22
N GLU A 32 -5.63 4.55 -1.07
CA GLU A 32 -5.29 5.93 -1.50
C GLU A 32 -5.30 6.94 -0.35
N LEU A 33 -6.17 6.74 0.66
CA LEU A 33 -6.17 7.58 1.85
C LEU A 33 -4.93 7.34 2.73
N VAL A 34 -4.38 6.12 2.75
CA VAL A 34 -3.13 5.79 3.46
C VAL A 34 -1.92 6.54 2.89
N ARG A 35 -1.94 6.94 1.61
CA ARG A 35 -0.86 7.71 0.96
C ARG A 35 -0.49 9.00 1.69
N GLN A 36 -1.40 9.56 2.48
CA GLN A 36 -1.21 10.80 3.23
C GLN A 36 -0.52 10.59 4.59
N LEU A 37 -0.30 9.33 5.00
CA LEU A 37 0.36 9.00 6.26
C LEU A 37 1.88 8.93 6.09
N ASP A 38 2.60 8.85 7.20
CA ASP A 38 4.03 8.50 7.15
C ASP A 38 4.24 7.01 6.82
N ALA A 39 5.47 6.68 6.44
CA ALA A 39 5.82 5.34 5.99
C ALA A 39 5.63 4.26 7.05
N SER A 40 5.81 4.58 8.34
CA SER A 40 5.63 3.60 9.41
C SER A 40 4.16 3.19 9.49
N GLU A 41 3.26 4.17 9.56
CA GLU A 41 1.85 3.91 9.69
C GLU A 41 1.25 3.31 8.41
N ALA A 42 1.74 3.70 7.25
CA ALA A 42 1.34 3.09 5.99
C ALA A 42 1.72 1.61 5.92
N VAL A 43 2.92 1.23 6.40
CA VAL A 43 3.36 -0.17 6.45
C VAL A 43 2.50 -0.96 7.44
N ASP A 44 2.23 -0.41 8.62
CA ASP A 44 1.38 -1.08 9.63
C ASP A 44 -0.03 -1.36 9.12
N LEU A 45 -0.59 -0.46 8.28
CA LEU A 45 -1.93 -0.60 7.72
C LEU A 45 -1.95 -1.48 6.45
N LEU A 46 -1.01 -1.31 5.53
CA LEU A 46 -1.03 -1.98 4.22
C LEU A 46 -0.30 -3.32 4.21
N GLY A 47 0.61 -3.58 5.16
CA GLY A 47 1.27 -4.89 5.29
C GLY A 47 0.27 -6.05 5.37
N PRO A 48 -0.70 -6.03 6.30
CA PRO A 48 -1.75 -7.06 6.38
C PRO A 48 -2.61 -7.18 5.11
N VAL A 49 -2.87 -6.05 4.44
CA VAL A 49 -3.61 -6.03 3.16
C VAL A 49 -2.82 -6.80 2.10
N LEU A 50 -1.52 -6.56 1.97
CA LEU A 50 -0.65 -7.26 1.01
C LEU A 50 -0.51 -8.76 1.30
N GLU A 51 -0.71 -9.19 2.55
CA GLU A 51 -0.68 -10.61 2.92
C GLU A 51 -1.97 -11.37 2.57
N GLN A 52 -3.12 -10.70 2.61
CA GLN A 52 -4.43 -11.36 2.60
C GLN A 52 -5.30 -11.01 1.39
N GLU A 53 -5.14 -9.83 0.80
CA GLU A 53 -5.99 -9.34 -0.28
C GLU A 53 -5.85 -10.20 -1.54
N MET A 54 -6.98 -10.47 -2.20
CA MET A 54 -7.06 -11.29 -3.41
C MET A 54 -7.51 -10.47 -4.63
N HIS A 55 -8.10 -9.30 -4.41
CA HIS A 55 -8.54 -8.42 -5.48
C HIS A 55 -7.33 -7.68 -6.09
N PRO A 56 -7.00 -7.91 -7.36
CA PRO A 56 -5.74 -7.44 -7.96
C PRO A 56 -5.60 -5.92 -7.93
N ASN A 57 -6.70 -5.18 -8.11
CA ASN A 57 -6.65 -3.71 -8.07
C ASN A 57 -6.37 -3.17 -6.66
N VAL A 58 -6.82 -3.86 -5.61
CA VAL A 58 -6.57 -3.42 -4.22
C VAL A 58 -5.11 -3.71 -3.86
N CYS A 59 -4.58 -4.88 -4.26
CA CYS A 59 -3.16 -5.19 -4.14
C CYS A 59 -2.30 -4.18 -4.89
N GLY A 60 -2.68 -3.83 -6.13
CA GLY A 60 -2.00 -2.82 -6.93
C GLY A 60 -1.95 -1.45 -6.24
N ALA A 61 -3.09 -0.98 -5.72
CA ALA A 61 -3.17 0.28 -4.99
C ALA A 61 -2.27 0.28 -3.73
N ALA A 62 -2.30 -0.79 -2.93
CA ALA A 62 -1.45 -0.91 -1.75
C ALA A 62 0.05 -0.94 -2.10
N VAL A 63 0.43 -1.64 -3.18
CA VAL A 63 1.80 -1.66 -3.70
C VAL A 63 2.24 -0.27 -4.15
N ASP A 64 1.41 0.43 -4.93
CA ASP A 64 1.72 1.75 -5.45
C ASP A 64 1.93 2.77 -4.33
N VAL A 65 1.07 2.75 -3.30
CA VAL A 65 1.19 3.63 -2.13
C VAL A 65 2.51 3.41 -1.39
N LEU A 66 2.85 2.15 -1.07
CA LEU A 66 4.11 1.84 -0.38
C LEU A 66 5.34 2.17 -1.25
N ALA A 67 5.25 1.97 -2.57
CA ALA A 67 6.32 2.31 -3.49
C ALA A 67 6.59 3.82 -3.55
N GLU A 68 5.53 4.63 -3.53
CA GLU A 68 5.59 6.09 -3.63
C GLU A 68 6.13 6.74 -2.35
N LEU A 69 5.81 6.17 -1.19
CA LEU A 69 6.38 6.61 0.09
C LEU A 69 7.91 6.46 0.07
N GLY A 70 8.43 5.42 -0.57
CA GLY A 70 9.86 5.34 -0.91
C GLY A 70 10.77 5.04 0.28
N ASP A 71 10.22 4.55 1.39
CA ASP A 71 10.96 4.23 2.61
C ASP A 71 11.45 2.77 2.61
N SER A 72 12.63 2.52 3.18
CA SER A 72 13.17 1.18 3.39
C SER A 72 12.22 0.22 4.12
N LEU A 73 11.36 0.73 5.02
CA LEU A 73 10.33 -0.04 5.73
C LEU A 73 9.31 -0.69 4.78
N CYS A 74 9.08 -0.08 3.61
CA CYS A 74 8.12 -0.57 2.62
C CYS A 74 8.63 -1.78 1.84
N VAL A 75 9.94 -2.06 1.88
CA VAL A 75 10.57 -3.06 1.00
C VAL A 75 10.14 -4.49 1.35
N GLU A 76 10.10 -4.88 2.62
CA GLU A 76 9.74 -6.24 3.03
C GLU A 76 8.26 -6.60 2.75
N PRO A 77 7.27 -5.71 3.03
CA PRO A 77 5.90 -5.92 2.60
C PRO A 77 5.77 -6.11 1.09
N LEU A 78 6.48 -5.30 0.29
CA LEU A 78 6.49 -5.41 -1.17
C LEU A 78 7.10 -6.74 -1.64
N ARG A 79 8.20 -7.21 -1.04
CA ARG A 79 8.79 -8.53 -1.37
C ARG A 79 7.82 -9.67 -1.09
N THR A 80 7.12 -9.61 0.05
CA THR A 80 6.13 -10.61 0.43
C THR A 80 4.98 -10.66 -0.57
N CYS A 81 4.50 -9.48 -1.00
CA CYS A 81 3.50 -9.36 -2.05
C CYS A 81 3.99 -9.96 -3.38
N ALA A 82 5.23 -9.66 -3.81
CA ALA A 82 5.80 -10.19 -5.04
C ALA A 82 5.82 -11.73 -5.05
N ALA A 83 6.14 -12.36 -3.92
CA ALA A 83 6.15 -13.82 -3.79
C ALA A 83 4.76 -14.43 -3.98
N ARG A 84 3.70 -13.80 -3.45
CA ARG A 84 2.30 -14.25 -3.64
C ARG A 84 1.87 -14.17 -5.10
N PHE A 85 2.28 -13.12 -5.80
CA PHE A 85 1.92 -12.88 -7.20
C PHE A 85 2.98 -13.37 -8.20
N ALA A 86 3.89 -14.26 -7.80
CA ALA A 86 4.96 -14.75 -8.67
C ALA A 86 4.47 -15.46 -9.95
N SER A 87 3.22 -15.95 -9.95
CA SER A 87 2.58 -16.56 -11.13
C SER A 87 1.84 -15.56 -12.02
N ASP A 88 1.72 -14.30 -11.59
CA ASP A 88 1.17 -13.19 -12.38
C ASP A 88 2.32 -12.32 -12.90
N PRO A 89 2.66 -12.41 -14.21
CA PRO A 89 3.80 -11.68 -14.76
C PRO A 89 3.67 -10.16 -14.65
N TYR A 90 2.45 -9.64 -14.69
CA TYR A 90 2.21 -8.20 -14.64
C TYR A 90 2.42 -7.67 -13.22
N LEU A 91 1.77 -8.28 -12.23
CA LEU A 91 1.91 -7.89 -10.83
C LEU A 91 3.32 -8.13 -10.32
N SER A 92 3.94 -9.26 -10.66
CA SER A 92 5.33 -9.54 -10.27
C SER A 92 6.31 -8.49 -10.81
N PHE A 93 6.13 -8.03 -12.06
CA PHE A 93 6.96 -6.97 -12.63
C PHE A 93 6.73 -5.62 -11.93
N ALA A 94 5.46 -5.23 -11.75
CA ALA A 94 5.11 -3.96 -11.12
C ALA A 94 5.66 -3.86 -9.69
N ILE A 95 5.58 -4.94 -8.91
CA ILE A 95 6.10 -4.97 -7.54
C ILE A 95 7.64 -4.96 -7.52
N ALA A 96 8.29 -5.64 -8.47
CA ALA A 96 9.75 -5.60 -8.58
C ALA A 96 10.27 -4.20 -8.95
N ASP A 97 9.58 -3.51 -9.87
CA ASP A 97 9.88 -2.11 -10.20
C ASP A 97 9.69 -1.20 -8.98
N ALA A 98 8.58 -1.35 -8.26
CA ALA A 98 8.33 -0.64 -7.01
C ALA A 98 9.50 -0.78 -6.03
N ILE A 99 9.93 -2.02 -5.72
CA ILE A 99 11.05 -2.29 -4.81
C ILE A 99 12.35 -1.59 -5.26
N SER A 100 12.64 -1.60 -6.57
CA SER A 100 13.83 -0.95 -7.14
C SER A 100 13.81 0.57 -6.90
N ARG A 101 12.66 1.21 -7.12
CA ARG A 101 12.47 2.66 -6.88
C ARG A 101 12.61 3.02 -5.41
N THR A 102 12.02 2.23 -4.51
CA THR A 102 12.11 2.44 -3.06
C THR A 102 13.55 2.31 -2.57
N SER A 103 14.29 1.32 -3.08
CA SER A 103 15.68 1.06 -2.70
C SER A 103 16.65 2.15 -3.15
N THR A 104 16.42 2.75 -4.33
CA THR A 104 17.26 3.83 -4.88
C THR A 104 17.02 5.17 -4.19
N ARG A 105 15.78 5.48 -3.78
CA ARG A 105 15.44 6.73 -3.08
C ARG A 105 15.97 6.79 -1.65
N SER A 106 16.04 5.67 -0.94
CA SER A 106 16.75 5.58 0.34
C SER A 106 18.25 5.86 0.22
N ALA A 107 18.89 5.48 -0.89
CA ALA A 107 20.34 5.70 -1.08
C ALA A 107 20.71 7.17 -1.37
N SER A 108 19.76 8.00 -1.79
CA SER A 108 19.97 9.44 -2.07
C SER A 108 19.73 10.36 -0.86
N ASN A 109 19.30 9.83 0.28
CA ASN A 109 18.90 10.62 1.46
C ASN A 109 19.84 10.44 2.67
N GLY A 110 21.08 10.03 2.43
CA GLY A 110 22.15 9.83 3.42
C GLY A 110 23.37 10.70 3.17
#